data_AF-A0AAW5N143-F1
#
_entry.id   AF-A0AAW5N143-F1
#
_cell.length_a   1.000
_cell.length_b   1.000
_cell.length_c   1.000
_cell.angle_alpha   90.00
_cell.angle_beta   90.00
_cell.angle_gamma   90.00
#
_symmetry.space_group_name_H-M   'P 1'
#
loop_
_entity.id
_entity.type
_entity.pdbx_description
1 polymer ?
#
loop_
_entity_poly.entity_id
_entity_poly.type
_entity_poly.pdbx_seq_one_letter_code
_entity_poly.pdbx_strand_id
1 'polypeptide(L)' 'MIEFHLDGRSRIATYMQLVQQVRQALRVGMLEPGDQLPRVREVAESLAINPNTVLKAYREL' A
#
# COMPACT_ATOMS: atom_id res chain seq x y z
N MET A 1 -9.20 -4.84 7.07
CA MET A 1 -8.80 -3.88 6.01
C MET A 1 -7.45 -3.30 6.41
N ILE A 2 -6.43 -3.38 5.56
CA ILE A 2 -5.07 -2.92 5.88
C ILE A 2 -5.01 -1.38 5.97
N GLU A 3 -4.27 -0.86 6.94
CA GLU A 3 -3.93 0.57 7.05
C GLU A 3 -2.48 0.79 6.61
N PHE A 4 -2.27 1.74 5.70
CA PHE A 4 -0.94 2.03 5.16
C PHE A 4 -0.24 3.12 5.96
N HIS A 5 1.08 2.98 6.06
CA HIS A 5 1.96 3.96 6.70
C HIS A 5 3.15 4.24 5.79
N LEU A 6 3.66 5.48 5.79
CA LEU A 6 4.85 5.85 5.02
C LEU A 6 5.95 6.32 5.95
N ASP A 7 7.17 5.87 5.68
CA ASP A 7 8.37 6.46 6.26
C ASP A 7 8.97 7.47 5.28
N GLY A 8 8.80 8.75 5.58
CA GLY A 8 9.35 9.86 4.80
C GLY A 8 10.87 9.99 4.86
N ARG A 9 11.55 9.28 5.77
CA ARG A 9 13.02 9.22 5.85
C ARG A 9 13.59 8.02 5.09
N SER A 10 12.72 7.09 4.67
CA SER A 10 13.14 5.91 3.94
C SER A 10 13.64 6.27 2.54
N ARG A 11 14.70 5.59 2.10
CA ARG A 11 15.19 5.65 0.71
C ARG A 11 14.36 4.81 -0.26
N ILE A 12 13.37 4.07 0.25
CA ILE A 12 12.48 3.24 -0.55
C ILE A 12 11.40 4.13 -1.15
N ALA A 13 11.18 4.01 -2.46
CA ALA A 13 10.12 4.72 -3.15
C ALA A 13 8.75 4.44 -2.51
N THR A 14 7.91 5.46 -2.39
CA THR A 14 6.60 5.41 -1.72
C THR A 14 5.74 4.23 -2.17
N TYR A 15 5.63 3.98 -3.49
CA TYR A 15 4.84 2.87 -4.00
C TYR A 15 5.38 1.50 -3.55
N MET A 16 6.71 1.36 -3.43
CA MET A 16 7.33 0.12 -2.94
C MET A 16 7.09 -0.08 -1.46
N GLN A 17 7.01 0.98 -0.65
CA GLN A 17 6.64 0.86 0.76
C GLN A 17 5.22 0.30 0.91
N LEU A 18 4.28 0.70 0.05
CA LEU A 18 2.93 0.14 0.02
C LEU A 18 2.93 -1.33 -0.40
N VAL A 19 3.65 -1.68 -1.48
CA VAL A 19 3.79 -3.09 -1.93
C VAL A 19 4.35 -3.97 -0.83
N GLN A 20 5.38 -3.50 -0.12
CA GLN A 20 6.00 -4.25 0.97
C GLN A 20 5.04 -4.49 2.14
N GLN A 21 4.20 -3.51 2.47
CA GLN A 21 3.18 -3.66 3.52
C GLN A 21 2.12 -4.69 3.15
N VAL A 22 1.60 -4.68 1.91
CA VAL A 22 0.64 -5.71 1.46
C VAL A 22 1.27 -7.09 1.47
N ARG A 23 2.48 -7.24 0.92
CA ARG A 23 3.21 -8.52 0.93
C ARG A 23 3.50 -9.01 2.35
N GLN A 24 3.80 -8.10 3.28
CA GLN A 24 3.98 -8.46 4.68
C GLN A 24 2.66 -8.93 5.31
N ALA A 25 1.57 -8.20 5.08
CA ALA A 25 0.25 -8.56 5.60
C ALA A 25 -0.21 -9.94 5.09
N LEU A 26 0.05 -10.26 3.82
CA LEU A 26 -0.17 -11.60 3.27
C LEU A 26 0.69 -12.66 3.98
N ARG A 27 1.99 -12.40 4.17
CA ARG A 27 2.91 -13.34 4.83
C ARG A 27 2.51 -13.68 6.28
N VAL A 28 1.94 -12.72 7.00
CA VAL A 28 1.53 -12.92 8.40
C VAL A 28 0.05 -13.32 8.56
N GLY A 29 -0.66 -13.56 7.45
CA GLY A 29 -2.07 -13.96 7.47
C GLY A 29 -3.04 -12.83 7.87
N MET A 30 -2.61 -11.57 7.82
CA MET A 30 -3.51 -10.41 8.01
C MET A 30 -4.32 -10.09 6.76
N LEU A 31 -3.85 -10.53 5.59
CA LEU A 31 -4.56 -10.52 4.33
C LEU A 31 -4.45 -11.91 3.71
N GLU A 32 -5.43 -12.27 2.89
CA GLU A 32 -5.44 -13.47 2.06
C GLU A 32 -5.57 -13.11 0.57
N PRO A 33 -5.07 -13.95 -0.35
CA PRO A 33 -5.32 -13.75 -1.79
C PRO A 33 -6.82 -13.69 -2.09
N GLY A 34 -7.24 -12.61 -2.76
CA GLY A 34 -8.65 -12.34 -3.03
C GLY A 34 -9.28 -11.29 -2.10
N ASP A 35 -8.63 -10.98 -0.97
CA ASP A 35 -9.05 -9.87 -0.12
C ASP A 35 -9.00 -8.53 -0.87
N GLN A 36 -10.00 -7.71 -0.61
CA GLN A 36 -10.08 -6.38 -1.19
C GLN A 36 -9.17 -5.40 -0.47
N LEU A 37 -8.28 -4.76 -1.22
CA LEU A 37 -7.49 -3.62 -0.74
C LEU A 37 -8.34 -2.34 -0.67
N PRO A 38 -7.98 -1.36 0.17
CA PRO A 38 -8.64 -0.06 0.22
C PRO A 38 -8.64 0.64 -1.14
N ARG A 39 -9.60 1.52 -1.40
CA ARG A 39 -9.67 2.20 -2.70
C ARG A 39 -8.48 3.15 -2.88
N VAL A 40 -8.04 3.30 -4.12
CA VAL A 40 -6.91 4.18 -4.49
C VAL A 40 -7.06 5.58 -3.91
N ARG A 41 -8.27 6.17 -4.01
CA ARG A 41 -8.56 7.51 -3.51
C ARG A 41 -8.45 7.60 -1.99
N GLU A 42 -8.99 6.62 -1.27
CA GLU A 42 -8.97 6.58 0.20
C GLU A 42 -7.54 6.55 0.73
N VAL A 43 -6.67 5.71 0.14
CA VAL A 43 -5.26 5.61 0.53
C VAL A 43 -4.49 6.87 0.17
N ALA A 44 -4.75 7.43 -1.01
CA ALA A 44 -4.07 8.64 -1.45
C ALA A 44 -4.41 9.85 -0.56
N GLU A 45 -5.68 9.97 -0.17
CA GLU A 45 -6.18 11.02 0.73
C GLU A 45 -5.64 10.80 2.15
N SER A 46 -5.66 9.57 2.69
CA SER A 46 -5.16 9.30 4.05
C SER A 46 -3.66 9.52 4.21
N LEU A 47 -2.88 9.21 3.17
CA LEU A 47 -1.42 9.39 3.16
C LEU A 47 -0.98 10.75 2.60
N ALA A 48 -1.91 11.57 2.10
CA ALA A 48 -1.63 12.81 1.38
C ALA A 48 -0.59 12.64 0.23
N ILE A 49 -0.76 11.61 -0.60
CA ILE A 49 0.14 11.31 -1.73
C ILE A 49 -0.59 11.32 -3.08
N ASN A 50 0.19 11.31 -4.18
CA ASN A 50 -0.36 11.20 -5.53
C ASN A 50 -1.11 9.86 -5.71
N PRO A 51 -2.40 9.86 -6.14
CA PRO A 51 -3.17 8.63 -6.38
C PRO A 51 -2.50 7.67 -7.38
N ASN A 52 -1.72 8.19 -8.33
CA ASN A 52 -0.96 7.36 -9.27
C ASN A 52 0.13 6.53 -8.59
N THR A 53 0.66 6.99 -7.44
CA THR A 53 1.63 6.23 -6.65
C THR A 53 0.96 5.00 -6.01
N VAL A 54 -0.28 5.13 -5.52
CA VAL A 54 -1.07 4.00 -5.00
C VAL A 54 -1.45 3.06 -6.15
N LEU A 55 -1.93 3.60 -7.27
CA LEU A 55 -2.26 2.81 -8.45
C LEU A 55 -1.05 2.01 -8.96
N LYS A 56 0.14 2.62 -8.96
CA LYS A 56 1.39 1.93 -9.29
C LYS A 56 1.66 0.78 -8.32
N ALA A 57 1.52 1.01 -7.01
CA ALA A 57 1.69 -0.05 -6.02
C ALA A 57 0.75 -1.23 -6.28
N TYR A 58 -0.54 -0.95 -6.54
CA TYR A 58 -1.53 -2.00 -6.76
C TYR A 58 -1.31 -2.80 -8.06
N ARG A 59 -0.64 -2.23 -9.06
CA ARG A 59 -0.27 -2.94 -10.30
C ARG A 59 0.95 -3.85 -10.13
N GLU A 60 1.73 -3.69 -9.07
CA GLU A 60 2.97 -4.43 -8.77
C GLU A 60 2.76 -5.58 -7.76
N LEU A 61 1.50 -5.80 -7.33
CA LEU A 61 1.07 -6.88 -6.45
C LEU A 61 0.67 -8.11 -7.27
#